data_AF-A0A0W1A0R6-F1
#
_entry.id   AF-A0A0W1A0R6-F1
#
_cell.length_a   1.000
_cell.length_b   1.000
_cell.length_c   1.000
_cell.angle_alpha   90.00
_cell.angle_beta   90.00
_cell.angle_gamma   90.00
#
_symmetry.space_group_name_H-M   'P 1'
#
loop_
_entity.id
_entity.type
_entity.pdbx_description
1 polymer ?
#
loop_
_entity_poly.entity_id
_entity_poly.type
_entity_poly.pdbx_seq_one_letter_code
_entity_poly.pdbx_strand_id
1 'polypeptide(L)'
;MTFALKGYKELKAHFQETVTIFLKRSEKEKIEQLDNPRRDALQFLTSVISELDRRIEELTARSPNLLPYSRMLYGAMLVVCKDIEKQEGYVLGKKENSLLYTRLMDGMGINSESTPSFSEYTDFYVSFNQLTNLIFENNDSREGLKPETAFKKIPGDKLVALTMLGYQLEEWAQTNFVKNLPKDGKSKQPKITEFSPTSKTPKSLVEQFESFKKLQETLHELETSELAKKNKGNVKLLANPARATQFQFLKAISKAAQDSGLSDEDKLAVLVGAMYIVRGEIAEEYKKIPLYKKAIESSVTHKGLTNILKSTDECYEDMGVFLKAVNQFIRFQTIENANIDNKVPTVRAKHMFSDIAGFDLTATLSLIQKMLHDSKELALNTCLDDVKKKQEASQPKSSRFSLFSNFSLGYGKSKESDLSEEEEEEDEQKAEMKH
;
A
#
# COMPACT_ATOMS: atom_id res chain seq x y z
N MET A 1 -20.71 14.29 -17.09
CA MET A 1 -19.60 14.53 -18.04
C MET A 1 -18.42 13.69 -17.56
N THR A 2 -17.71 13.00 -18.46
CA THR A 2 -16.51 12.23 -18.12
C THR A 2 -15.30 13.16 -18.09
N PHE A 3 -14.41 13.00 -17.12
CA PHE A 3 -13.17 13.78 -17.02
C PHE A 3 -12.31 13.54 -18.27
N ALA A 4 -11.74 14.62 -18.83
CA ALA A 4 -10.89 14.55 -20.02
C ALA A 4 -9.42 14.74 -19.61
N LEU A 5 -8.65 13.66 -19.67
CA LEU A 5 -7.22 13.68 -19.31
C LEU A 5 -6.41 14.56 -20.27
N LYS A 6 -5.60 15.46 -19.71
CA LYS A 6 -4.64 16.29 -20.43
C LYS A 6 -3.42 15.47 -20.91
N GLY A 7 -2.90 15.83 -22.07
CA GLY A 7 -1.73 15.19 -22.66
C GLY A 7 -0.42 15.56 -21.94
N TYR A 8 0.58 14.68 -21.95
CA TYR A 8 1.87 14.92 -21.27
C TYR A 8 2.53 16.24 -21.69
N LYS A 9 2.54 16.52 -23.01
CA LYS A 9 3.12 17.77 -23.56
C LYS A 9 2.38 19.01 -23.07
N GLU A 10 1.05 18.93 -22.94
CA GLU A 10 0.21 20.03 -22.46
C GLU A 10 0.47 20.31 -20.97
N LEU A 11 0.49 19.27 -20.14
CA LEU A 11 0.83 19.37 -18.71
C LEU A 11 2.23 19.97 -18.51
N LYS A 12 3.22 19.47 -19.26
CA LYS A 12 4.59 19.97 -19.21
C LYS A 12 4.68 21.45 -19.57
N ALA A 13 4.05 21.87 -20.67
CA ALA A 13 4.05 23.26 -21.10
C ALA A 13 3.41 24.16 -20.03
N HIS A 14 2.25 23.78 -19.51
CA HIS A 14 1.56 24.51 -18.45
C HIS A 14 2.38 24.61 -17.16
N PHE A 15 3.10 23.54 -16.79
CA PHE A 15 4.01 23.56 -15.65
C PHE A 15 5.18 24.53 -15.85
N GLN A 16 5.77 24.60 -17.05
CA GLN A 16 6.85 25.56 -17.34
C GLN A 16 6.39 27.02 -17.27
N GLU A 17 5.17 27.30 -17.74
CA GLU A 17 4.54 28.62 -17.53
C GLU A 17 4.34 28.92 -16.05
N THR A 18 3.92 27.91 -15.27
CA THR A 18 3.76 28.04 -13.81
C THR A 18 5.08 28.37 -13.13
N VAL A 19 6.18 27.68 -13.48
CA VAL A 19 7.53 28.02 -12.99
C VAL A 19 7.89 29.47 -13.33
N THR A 20 7.65 29.89 -14.58
CA THR A 20 7.95 31.26 -15.03
C THR A 20 7.18 32.31 -14.22
N ILE A 21 5.91 32.07 -13.91
CA ILE A 21 5.09 32.96 -13.07
C ILE A 21 5.68 33.08 -11.66
N PHE A 22 6.10 31.97 -11.05
CA PHE A 22 6.70 31.98 -9.70
C PHE A 22 8.04 32.73 -9.68
N LEU A 23 8.90 32.50 -10.67
CA LEU A 23 10.18 33.19 -10.78
C LEU A 23 10.00 34.70 -10.95
N LYS A 24 9.09 35.12 -11.82
CA LYS A 24 8.77 36.56 -12.00
C LYS A 24 8.17 37.18 -10.75
N ARG A 25 7.23 36.50 -10.08
CA ARG A 25 6.56 37.01 -8.88
C ARG A 25 7.53 37.21 -7.71
N SER A 26 8.53 36.33 -7.60
CA SER A 26 9.51 36.36 -6.51
C SER A 26 10.83 37.05 -6.89
N GLU A 27 10.89 37.67 -8.08
CA GLU A 27 12.09 38.32 -8.62
C GLU A 27 13.34 37.40 -8.57
N LYS A 28 13.14 36.12 -8.91
CA LYS A 28 14.19 35.10 -8.97
C LYS A 28 14.44 34.66 -10.41
N GLU A 29 15.66 34.21 -10.69
CA GLU A 29 16.03 33.67 -12.00
C GLU A 29 15.91 32.14 -12.05
N LYS A 30 16.08 31.47 -10.91
CA LYS A 30 16.14 30.00 -10.82
C LYS A 30 15.30 29.48 -9.66
N ILE A 31 14.77 28.26 -9.81
CA ILE A 31 13.92 27.62 -8.79
C ILE A 31 14.68 27.49 -7.46
N GLU A 32 15.98 27.20 -7.51
CA GLU A 32 16.87 27.06 -6.35
C GLU A 32 16.89 28.31 -5.44
N GLN A 33 16.54 29.49 -5.99
CA GLN A 33 16.52 30.77 -5.27
C GLN A 33 15.16 31.09 -4.62
N LEU A 34 14.15 30.25 -4.80
CA LEU A 34 12.84 30.39 -4.15
C LEU A 34 12.90 29.93 -2.69
N ASP A 35 11.99 30.44 -1.88
CA ASP A 35 11.84 30.02 -0.50
C ASP A 35 11.04 28.70 -0.39
N ASN A 36 11.28 27.97 0.70
CA ASN A 36 10.48 26.81 1.06
C ASN A 36 9.10 27.23 1.58
N PRO A 37 8.04 26.46 1.30
CA PRO A 37 8.04 25.12 0.70
C PRO A 37 7.99 25.08 -0.85
N ARG A 38 7.93 26.24 -1.53
CA ARG A 38 7.71 26.32 -2.99
C ARG A 38 8.88 25.81 -3.80
N ARG A 39 10.10 26.11 -3.38
CA ARG A 39 11.30 25.60 -4.02
C ARG A 39 11.26 24.08 -4.11
N ASP A 40 11.09 23.40 -2.98
CA ASP A 40 11.14 21.93 -2.94
C ASP A 40 10.03 21.29 -3.80
N ALA A 41 8.82 21.84 -3.76
CA ALA A 41 7.69 21.37 -4.58
C ALA A 41 7.94 21.54 -6.10
N LEU A 42 8.46 22.69 -6.52
CA LEU A 42 8.78 22.95 -7.92
C LEU A 42 9.98 22.12 -8.39
N GLN A 43 11.02 21.98 -7.56
CA GLN A 43 12.16 21.11 -7.86
C GLN A 43 11.74 19.66 -8.03
N PHE A 44 10.81 19.16 -7.18
CA PHE A 44 10.26 17.82 -7.32
C PHE A 44 9.60 17.60 -8.68
N LEU A 45 8.67 18.47 -9.05
CA LEU A 45 7.96 18.35 -10.33
C LEU A 45 8.90 18.55 -11.53
N THR A 46 9.89 19.44 -11.43
CA THR A 46 10.94 19.56 -12.45
C THR A 46 11.75 18.27 -12.59
N SER A 47 12.17 17.65 -11.49
CA SER A 47 12.89 16.37 -11.50
C SER A 47 12.04 15.23 -12.08
N VAL A 48 10.75 15.16 -11.73
CA VAL A 48 9.79 14.21 -12.32
C VAL A 48 9.73 14.40 -13.83
N ILE A 49 9.51 15.63 -14.32
CA ILE A 49 9.43 15.91 -15.76
C ILE A 49 10.74 15.55 -16.48
N SER A 50 11.90 15.90 -15.91
CA SER A 50 13.19 15.57 -16.51
C SER A 50 13.40 14.05 -16.64
N GLU A 51 13.00 13.27 -15.63
CA GLU A 51 13.09 11.82 -15.68
C GLU A 51 12.08 11.19 -16.66
N LEU A 52 10.87 11.73 -16.74
CA LEU A 52 9.88 11.30 -17.73
C LEU A 52 10.34 11.61 -19.16
N ASP A 53 10.92 12.78 -19.40
CA ASP A 53 11.51 13.15 -20.69
C ASP A 53 12.62 12.18 -21.09
N ARG A 54 13.56 11.89 -20.17
CA ARG A 54 14.66 10.92 -20.40
C ARG A 54 14.12 9.55 -20.81
N ARG A 55 13.11 9.04 -20.10
CA ARG A 55 12.47 7.75 -20.40
C ARG A 55 11.71 7.76 -21.73
N ILE A 56 11.07 8.88 -22.09
CA ILE A 56 10.40 9.03 -23.39
C ILE A 56 11.44 8.98 -24.50
N GLU A 57 12.56 9.72 -24.34
CA GLU A 57 13.68 9.75 -25.28
C GLU A 57 14.30 8.35 -25.47
N GLU A 58 14.47 7.56 -24.41
CA GLU A 58 14.98 6.18 -24.53
C GLU A 58 14.08 5.25 -25.35
N LEU A 59 12.78 5.55 -25.45
CA LEU A 59 11.82 4.76 -26.24
C LEU A 59 11.70 5.22 -27.71
N THR A 60 12.37 6.30 -28.13
CA THR A 60 12.13 7.02 -29.40
C THR A 60 12.48 6.30 -30.72
N ALA A 61 12.51 4.96 -30.76
CA ALA A 61 12.48 4.24 -32.04
C ALA A 61 11.05 4.14 -32.64
N ARG A 62 9.98 4.37 -31.87
CA ARG A 62 8.58 4.32 -32.34
C ARG A 62 7.73 5.37 -31.60
N SER A 63 6.72 5.94 -32.25
CA SER A 63 5.77 6.91 -31.66
C SER A 63 5.27 6.42 -30.29
N PRO A 64 5.74 6.98 -29.16
CA PRO A 64 5.48 6.39 -27.86
C PRO A 64 4.05 6.70 -27.40
N ASN A 65 3.37 5.72 -26.81
CA ASN A 65 2.14 5.98 -26.08
C ASN A 65 2.47 6.85 -24.85
N LEU A 66 2.05 8.12 -24.86
CA LEU A 66 2.34 9.08 -23.80
C LEU A 66 1.37 9.00 -22.60
N LEU A 67 0.29 8.21 -22.70
CA LEU A 67 -0.72 8.10 -21.65
C LEU A 67 -0.15 7.70 -20.27
N PRO A 68 0.76 6.72 -20.15
CA PRO A 68 1.38 6.39 -18.87
C PRO A 68 2.14 7.57 -18.26
N TYR A 69 2.84 8.35 -19.08
CA TYR A 69 3.61 9.52 -18.65
C TYR A 69 2.70 10.67 -18.19
N SER A 70 1.57 10.89 -18.88
CA SER A 70 0.52 11.78 -18.38
C SER A 70 0.06 11.36 -16.99
N ARG A 71 -0.28 10.08 -16.79
CA ARG A 71 -0.78 9.56 -15.50
C ARG A 71 0.24 9.73 -14.38
N MET A 72 1.52 9.46 -14.64
CA MET A 72 2.62 9.70 -13.70
C MET A 72 2.71 11.18 -13.29
N LEU A 73 2.64 12.10 -14.26
CA LEU A 73 2.72 13.53 -13.99
C LEU A 73 1.48 14.05 -13.24
N TYR A 74 0.27 13.59 -13.59
CA TYR A 74 -0.95 13.85 -12.82
C TYR A 74 -0.80 13.41 -11.36
N GLY A 75 -0.32 12.19 -11.12
CA GLY A 75 -0.11 11.68 -9.76
C GLY A 75 0.91 12.53 -8.98
N ALA A 76 2.03 12.91 -9.60
CA ALA A 76 3.02 13.78 -8.97
C ALA A 76 2.45 15.19 -8.64
N MET A 77 1.70 15.80 -9.56
CA MET A 77 1.06 17.11 -9.34
C MET A 77 0.02 17.03 -8.22
N LEU A 78 -0.77 15.96 -8.16
CA LEU A 78 -1.76 15.73 -7.09
C LEU A 78 -1.10 15.50 -5.73
N VAL A 79 0.02 14.77 -5.67
CA VAL A 79 0.82 14.60 -4.45
C VAL A 79 1.31 15.95 -3.94
N VAL A 80 1.82 16.81 -4.83
CA VAL A 80 2.22 18.19 -4.47
C VAL A 80 1.03 19.01 -4.01
N CYS A 81 -0.12 18.94 -4.69
CA CYS A 81 -1.34 19.62 -4.22
C CYS A 81 -1.71 19.18 -2.80
N LYS A 82 -1.60 17.88 -2.49
CA LYS A 82 -1.91 17.36 -1.15
C LYS A 82 -0.88 17.77 -0.10
N ASP A 83 0.38 17.83 -0.47
CA ASP A 83 1.46 18.33 0.38
C ASP A 83 1.24 19.81 0.73
N ILE A 84 0.85 20.64 -0.26
CA ILE A 84 0.46 22.03 -0.05
C ILE A 84 -0.72 22.14 0.93
N GLU A 85 -1.76 21.30 0.78
CA GLU A 85 -2.88 21.27 1.72
C GLU A 85 -2.43 20.99 3.16
N LYS A 86 -1.51 20.02 3.34
CA LYS A 86 -0.99 19.66 4.67
C LYS A 86 -0.14 20.77 5.29
N GLN A 87 0.70 21.44 4.50
CA GLN A 87 1.66 22.44 4.99
C GLN A 87 1.05 23.84 5.14
N GLU A 88 0.20 24.26 4.21
CA GLU A 88 -0.27 25.64 4.11
C GLU A 88 -1.75 25.81 4.45
N GLY A 89 -2.51 24.73 4.60
CA GLY A 89 -3.91 24.80 5.04
C GLY A 89 -4.08 25.56 6.37
N TYR A 90 -3.06 25.50 7.23
CA TYR A 90 -3.02 26.24 8.50
C TYR A 90 -2.66 27.74 8.34
N VAL A 91 -1.86 28.11 7.34
CA VAL A 91 -1.31 29.48 7.20
C VAL A 91 -2.16 30.34 6.25
N LEU A 92 -2.66 29.76 5.17
CA LEU A 92 -3.44 30.47 4.14
C LEU A 92 -4.95 30.37 4.36
N GLY A 93 -5.39 29.59 5.36
CA GLY A 93 -6.79 29.31 5.71
C GLY A 93 -7.54 28.44 4.70
N LYS A 94 -7.29 28.61 3.40
CA LYS A 94 -7.88 27.83 2.30
C LYS A 94 -6.81 27.51 1.25
N LYS A 95 -6.81 26.27 0.76
CA LYS A 95 -5.87 25.80 -0.29
C LYS A 95 -6.04 26.55 -1.61
N GLU A 96 -7.23 27.05 -1.89
CA GLU A 96 -7.55 27.87 -3.06
C GLU A 96 -6.81 29.21 -3.07
N ASN A 97 -6.29 29.66 -1.93
CA ASN A 97 -5.45 30.86 -1.85
C ASN A 97 -3.98 30.60 -2.25
N SER A 98 -3.57 29.33 -2.38
CA SER A 98 -2.23 28.97 -2.83
C SER A 98 -2.16 29.05 -4.36
N LEU A 99 -1.33 29.97 -4.87
CA LEU A 99 -1.10 30.12 -6.32
C LEU A 99 -0.58 28.82 -6.96
N LEU A 100 0.29 28.08 -6.26
CA LEU A 100 0.82 26.83 -6.83
C LEU A 100 -0.28 25.79 -6.93
N TYR A 101 -1.11 25.67 -5.90
CA TYR A 101 -2.24 24.74 -5.89
C TYR A 101 -3.21 25.04 -7.03
N THR A 102 -3.63 26.30 -7.19
CA THR A 102 -4.59 26.69 -8.24
C THR A 102 -4.02 26.48 -9.64
N ARG A 103 -2.74 26.82 -9.87
CA ARG A 103 -2.08 26.57 -11.16
C ARG A 103 -1.93 25.08 -11.47
N LEU A 104 -1.61 24.23 -10.49
CA LEU A 104 -1.53 22.80 -10.72
C LEU A 104 -2.90 22.19 -11.06
N MET A 105 -3.95 22.59 -10.33
CA MET A 105 -5.33 22.13 -10.60
C MET A 105 -5.83 22.59 -11.98
N ASP A 106 -5.57 23.85 -12.34
CA ASP A 106 -5.90 24.42 -13.65
C ASP A 106 -5.18 23.67 -14.79
N GLY A 107 -3.87 23.44 -14.64
CA GLY A 107 -3.09 22.68 -15.63
C GLY A 107 -3.58 21.25 -15.82
N MET A 108 -4.10 20.62 -14.75
CA MET A 108 -4.72 19.29 -14.79
C MET A 108 -6.17 19.31 -15.29
N GLY A 109 -6.80 20.47 -15.46
CA GLY A 109 -8.22 20.60 -15.81
C GLY A 109 -9.17 20.13 -14.71
N ILE A 110 -8.72 20.15 -13.44
CA ILE A 110 -9.49 19.71 -12.28
C ILE A 110 -10.17 20.92 -11.63
N ASN A 111 -11.50 20.90 -11.60
CA ASN A 111 -12.32 21.93 -10.97
C ASN A 111 -13.63 21.33 -10.45
N SER A 112 -14.54 22.17 -9.93
CA SER A 112 -15.82 21.74 -9.35
C SER A 112 -16.75 21.04 -10.35
N GLU A 113 -16.59 21.27 -11.65
CA GLU A 113 -17.42 20.71 -12.72
C GLU A 113 -16.78 19.50 -13.41
N SER A 114 -15.45 19.41 -13.35
CA SER A 114 -14.63 18.38 -14.00
C SER A 114 -13.62 17.84 -12.99
N THR A 115 -13.98 16.73 -12.34
CA THR A 115 -13.12 16.04 -11.37
C THR A 115 -12.90 14.59 -11.81
N PRO A 116 -11.67 14.03 -11.69
CA PRO A 116 -11.41 12.63 -11.97
C PRO A 116 -12.26 11.69 -11.12
N SER A 117 -12.66 10.57 -11.70
CA SER A 117 -13.26 9.45 -10.97
C SER A 117 -12.23 8.77 -10.04
N PHE A 118 -12.70 7.99 -9.06
CA PHE A 118 -11.79 7.19 -8.22
C PHE A 118 -10.96 6.18 -9.01
N SER A 119 -11.46 5.71 -10.16
CA SER A 119 -10.70 4.85 -11.08
C SER A 119 -9.52 5.61 -11.70
N GLU A 120 -9.74 6.86 -12.10
CA GLU A 120 -8.68 7.70 -12.67
C GLU A 120 -7.67 8.13 -11.60
N TYR A 121 -8.12 8.50 -10.41
CA TYR A 121 -7.21 8.75 -9.27
C TYR A 121 -6.36 7.52 -8.95
N THR A 122 -6.96 6.33 -8.99
CA THR A 122 -6.24 5.07 -8.82
C THR A 122 -5.13 4.92 -9.87
N ASP A 123 -5.45 5.14 -11.16
CA ASP A 123 -4.47 5.07 -12.24
C ASP A 123 -3.33 6.09 -12.06
N PHE A 124 -3.62 7.31 -11.59
CA PHE A 124 -2.63 8.35 -11.35
C PHE A 124 -1.68 7.98 -10.22
N TYR A 125 -2.18 7.56 -9.06
CA TYR A 125 -1.34 7.24 -7.92
C TYR A 125 -0.58 5.92 -8.09
N VAL A 126 -1.17 4.90 -8.73
CA VAL A 126 -0.45 3.67 -9.10
C VAL A 126 0.71 3.99 -10.05
N SER A 127 0.47 4.83 -11.07
CA SER A 127 1.53 5.23 -12.01
C SER A 127 2.62 6.04 -11.32
N PHE A 128 2.24 6.97 -10.45
CA PHE A 128 3.18 7.74 -9.65
C PHE A 128 4.04 6.85 -8.74
N ASN A 129 3.43 5.90 -8.03
CA ASN A 129 4.18 5.03 -7.12
C ASN A 129 5.08 4.02 -7.87
N GLN A 130 4.80 3.73 -9.14
CA GLN A 130 5.77 3.03 -10.01
C GLN A 130 6.98 3.90 -10.33
N LEU A 131 6.79 5.21 -10.50
CA LEU A 131 7.90 6.15 -10.71
C LEU A 131 8.75 6.29 -9.45
N THR A 132 8.15 6.33 -8.26
CA THR A 132 8.90 6.46 -6.99
C THR A 132 9.80 5.27 -6.71
N ASN A 133 9.59 4.09 -7.33
CA ASN A 133 10.51 2.97 -7.19
C ASN A 133 11.94 3.31 -7.64
N LEU A 134 12.14 4.36 -8.46
CA LEU A 134 13.45 4.87 -8.86
C LEU A 134 14.34 5.32 -7.69
N ILE A 135 13.78 5.52 -6.50
CA ILE A 135 14.57 5.86 -5.31
C ILE A 135 15.32 4.65 -4.75
N PHE A 136 14.94 3.44 -5.15
CA PHE A 136 15.55 2.20 -4.71
C PHE A 136 16.60 1.70 -5.71
N GLU A 137 17.59 0.99 -5.21
CA GLU A 137 18.55 0.29 -6.07
C GLU A 137 17.80 -0.76 -6.92
N ASN A 138 18.13 -0.85 -8.21
CA ASN A 138 17.43 -1.72 -9.19
C ASN A 138 15.89 -1.59 -9.23
N ASN A 139 15.32 -0.50 -8.70
CA ASN A 139 13.88 -0.30 -8.50
C ASN A 139 13.23 -1.30 -7.53
N ASP A 140 14.01 -1.91 -6.62
CA ASP A 140 13.56 -2.87 -5.63
C ASP A 140 13.95 -2.42 -4.21
N SER A 141 12.97 -2.19 -3.34
CA SER A 141 13.24 -1.75 -1.96
C SER A 141 13.97 -2.80 -1.12
N ARG A 142 13.97 -4.08 -1.53
CA ARG A 142 14.82 -5.12 -0.94
C ARG A 142 16.31 -4.78 -1.01
N GLU A 143 16.71 -3.97 -2.00
CA GLU A 143 18.09 -3.56 -2.22
C GLU A 143 18.44 -2.20 -1.58
N GLY A 144 17.47 -1.58 -0.91
CA GLY A 144 17.65 -0.31 -0.20
C GLY A 144 17.58 0.93 -1.10
N LEU A 145 17.84 2.10 -0.49
CA LEU A 145 17.80 3.38 -1.20
C LEU A 145 19.07 3.58 -2.04
N LYS A 146 18.86 4.04 -3.27
CA LYS A 146 19.93 4.40 -4.20
C LYS A 146 20.67 5.65 -3.68
N PRO A 147 22.02 5.65 -3.62
CA PRO A 147 22.79 6.80 -3.16
C PRO A 147 22.58 8.08 -3.98
N GLU A 148 22.43 7.91 -5.30
CA GLU A 148 22.13 8.99 -6.23
C GLU A 148 20.84 8.71 -7.00
N THR A 149 19.80 9.51 -6.75
CA THR A 149 18.50 9.39 -7.42
C THR A 149 18.33 10.47 -8.50
N ALA A 150 17.37 10.26 -9.41
CA ALA A 150 16.91 11.30 -10.34
C ALA A 150 16.34 12.54 -9.61
N PHE A 151 16.08 12.42 -8.31
CA PHE A 151 15.47 13.41 -7.44
C PHE A 151 16.50 14.11 -6.53
N LYS A 152 17.81 14.04 -6.81
CA LYS A 152 18.89 14.59 -5.97
C LYS A 152 18.79 16.08 -5.62
N LYS A 153 17.99 16.85 -6.36
CA LYS A 153 17.75 18.28 -6.07
C LYS A 153 16.83 18.49 -4.87
N ILE A 154 16.19 17.44 -4.37
CA ILE A 154 15.22 17.48 -3.29
C ILE A 154 15.87 16.93 -2.02
N PRO A 155 15.67 17.55 -0.86
CA PRO A 155 16.09 16.96 0.41
C PRO A 155 15.53 15.54 0.57
N GLY A 156 16.37 14.59 1.01
CA GLY A 156 15.98 13.18 1.14
C GLY A 156 14.71 12.98 1.98
N ASP A 157 14.63 13.67 3.11
CA ASP A 157 13.49 13.65 4.03
C ASP A 157 12.19 14.11 3.34
N LYS A 158 12.29 15.11 2.46
CA LYS A 158 11.15 15.62 1.70
C LYS A 158 10.74 14.63 0.61
N LEU A 159 11.70 14.03 -0.09
CA LEU A 159 11.43 12.99 -1.09
C LEU A 159 10.71 11.80 -0.46
N VAL A 160 11.18 11.34 0.70
CA VAL A 160 10.54 10.27 1.49
C VAL A 160 9.12 10.65 1.89
N ALA A 161 8.91 11.86 2.42
CA ALA A 161 7.58 12.33 2.81
C ALA A 161 6.60 12.38 1.62
N LEU A 162 7.06 12.79 0.44
CA LEU A 162 6.26 12.78 -0.79
C LEU A 162 5.96 11.35 -1.27
N THR A 163 6.91 10.42 -1.16
CA THR A 163 6.70 9.00 -1.48
C THR A 163 5.67 8.36 -0.55
N MET A 164 5.79 8.56 0.77
CA MET A 164 4.80 8.09 1.75
C MET A 164 3.41 8.69 1.46
N LEU A 165 3.34 9.98 1.11
CA LEU A 165 2.08 10.61 0.72
C LEU A 165 1.49 9.99 -0.56
N GLY A 166 2.32 9.60 -1.52
CA GLY A 166 1.92 8.85 -2.70
C GLY A 166 1.28 7.50 -2.37
N TYR A 167 1.88 6.75 -1.43
CA TYR A 167 1.30 5.48 -0.95
C TYR A 167 -0.06 5.70 -0.30
N GLN A 168 -0.18 6.70 0.59
CA GLN A 168 -1.45 7.06 1.26
C GLN A 168 -2.54 7.43 0.27
N LEU A 169 -2.20 8.18 -0.78
CA LEU A 169 -3.15 8.61 -1.80
C LEU A 169 -3.59 7.45 -2.72
N GLU A 170 -2.71 6.49 -3.01
CA GLU A 170 -3.08 5.25 -3.70
C GLU A 170 -4.06 4.42 -2.86
N GLU A 171 -3.78 4.22 -1.58
CA GLU A 171 -4.69 3.51 -0.66
C GLU A 171 -6.07 4.17 -0.61
N TRP A 172 -6.08 5.49 -0.44
CA TRP A 172 -7.30 6.28 -0.40
C TRP A 172 -8.10 6.11 -1.70
N ALA A 173 -7.47 6.24 -2.87
CA ALA A 173 -8.15 6.14 -4.15
C ALA A 173 -8.71 4.74 -4.40
N GLN A 174 -7.90 3.70 -4.15
CA GLN A 174 -8.30 2.29 -4.32
C GLN A 174 -9.43 1.89 -3.35
N THR A 175 -9.34 2.31 -2.10
CA THR A 175 -10.36 2.04 -1.09
C THR A 175 -11.67 2.73 -1.45
N ASN A 176 -11.63 3.99 -1.88
CA ASN A 176 -12.85 4.68 -2.32
C ASN A 176 -13.40 4.09 -3.61
N PHE A 177 -12.54 3.67 -4.56
CA PHE A 177 -12.99 2.95 -5.75
C PHE A 177 -13.80 1.71 -5.36
N VAL A 178 -13.24 0.85 -4.49
CA VAL A 178 -13.89 -0.40 -4.02
C VAL A 178 -15.20 -0.12 -3.28
N LYS A 179 -15.21 0.87 -2.36
CA LYS A 179 -16.40 1.23 -1.58
C LYS A 179 -17.55 1.75 -2.44
N ASN A 180 -17.24 2.35 -3.58
CA ASN A 180 -18.23 2.94 -4.49
C ASN A 180 -18.60 2.03 -5.67
N LEU A 181 -18.15 0.76 -5.69
CA LEU A 181 -18.57 -0.19 -6.71
C LEU A 181 -20.06 -0.54 -6.53
N PRO A 182 -20.90 -0.39 -7.57
CA PRO A 182 -22.25 -0.91 -7.57
C PRO A 182 -22.27 -2.42 -7.38
N LYS A 183 -23.32 -2.96 -6.73
CA LYS A 183 -23.45 -4.39 -6.40
C LYS A 183 -24.47 -5.14 -7.27
N ASP A 184 -24.75 -4.62 -8.45
CA ASP A 184 -25.81 -5.07 -9.36
C ASP A 184 -25.27 -5.68 -10.65
N GLY A 185 -23.99 -6.07 -10.69
CA GLY A 185 -23.37 -6.72 -11.84
C GLY A 185 -24.08 -8.03 -12.22
N LYS A 186 -24.49 -8.15 -13.48
CA LYS A 186 -25.31 -9.27 -13.99
C LYS A 186 -24.53 -10.25 -14.87
N SER A 187 -23.26 -9.96 -15.16
CA SER A 187 -22.43 -10.88 -15.92
C SER A 187 -22.34 -12.23 -15.21
N LYS A 188 -22.28 -13.28 -16.03
CA LYS A 188 -21.93 -14.62 -15.52
C LYS A 188 -20.51 -14.55 -14.94
N GLN A 189 -20.29 -15.33 -13.88
CA GLN A 189 -18.96 -15.51 -13.32
C GLN A 189 -17.99 -15.99 -14.42
N PRO A 190 -16.83 -15.33 -14.61
CA PRO A 190 -15.89 -15.73 -15.64
C PRO A 190 -15.32 -17.12 -15.31
N LYS A 191 -14.97 -17.88 -16.33
CA LYS A 191 -14.36 -19.20 -16.11
C LYS A 191 -13.02 -18.99 -15.40
N ILE A 192 -12.82 -19.67 -14.28
CA ILE A 192 -11.61 -19.51 -13.47
C ILE A 192 -10.32 -19.85 -14.25
N THR A 193 -10.42 -20.72 -15.25
CA THR A 193 -9.34 -21.09 -16.18
C THR A 193 -8.91 -19.96 -17.12
N GLU A 194 -9.72 -18.91 -17.27
CA GLU A 194 -9.40 -17.72 -18.09
C GLU A 194 -8.61 -16.67 -17.30
N PHE A 195 -8.44 -16.84 -15.98
CA PHE A 195 -7.61 -15.95 -15.20
C PHE A 195 -6.14 -16.11 -15.58
N SER A 196 -5.44 -14.99 -15.75
CA SER A 196 -3.98 -14.96 -15.90
C SER A 196 -3.44 -13.78 -15.10
N PRO A 197 -2.44 -13.98 -14.25
CA PRO A 197 -1.85 -12.91 -13.46
C PRO A 197 -1.07 -11.97 -14.36
N THR A 198 -0.98 -10.69 -13.98
CA THR A 198 -0.21 -9.70 -14.78
C THR A 198 1.30 -9.99 -14.79
N SER A 199 1.77 -10.74 -13.79
CA SER A 199 3.18 -11.11 -13.60
C SER A 199 3.22 -12.47 -12.91
N LYS A 200 4.09 -13.36 -13.38
CA LYS A 200 4.29 -14.67 -12.75
C LYS A 200 4.95 -14.53 -11.39
N THR A 201 4.59 -15.39 -10.45
CA THR A 201 5.24 -15.47 -9.14
C THR A 201 6.63 -16.09 -9.28
N PRO A 202 7.70 -15.44 -8.77
CA PRO A 202 9.02 -16.04 -8.72
C PRO A 202 9.02 -17.28 -7.82
N LYS A 203 9.60 -18.39 -8.31
CA LYS A 203 9.67 -19.65 -7.57
C LYS A 203 10.31 -19.50 -6.19
N SER A 204 11.33 -18.65 -6.08
CA SER A 204 12.05 -18.37 -4.82
C SER A 204 11.15 -17.87 -3.70
N LEU A 205 10.04 -17.18 -4.00
CA LEU A 205 9.11 -16.67 -2.98
C LEU A 205 8.25 -17.76 -2.36
N VAL A 206 7.95 -18.82 -3.14
CA VAL A 206 6.99 -19.85 -2.76
C VAL A 206 7.64 -21.19 -2.42
N GLU A 207 8.95 -21.33 -2.63
CA GLU A 207 9.70 -22.56 -2.38
C GLU A 207 9.56 -23.05 -0.93
N GLN A 208 9.42 -22.12 0.02
CA GLN A 208 9.21 -22.43 1.43
C GLN A 208 7.89 -23.16 1.75
N PHE A 209 6.93 -23.18 0.81
CA PHE A 209 5.63 -23.85 0.97
C PHE A 209 5.58 -25.23 0.30
N GLU A 210 6.69 -25.66 -0.30
CA GLU A 210 6.89 -26.95 -0.98
C GLU A 210 6.00 -27.17 -2.22
N SER A 211 4.70 -27.32 -2.02
CA SER A 211 3.72 -27.54 -3.10
C SER A 211 2.34 -27.04 -2.70
N PHE A 212 1.50 -26.72 -3.67
CA PHE A 212 0.13 -26.27 -3.40
C PHE A 212 -0.65 -27.27 -2.53
N LYS A 213 -0.52 -28.57 -2.81
CA LYS A 213 -1.17 -29.64 -2.02
C LYS A 213 -0.70 -29.65 -0.57
N LYS A 214 0.62 -29.51 -0.32
CA LYS A 214 1.18 -29.48 1.04
C LYS A 214 0.67 -28.27 1.83
N LEU A 215 0.56 -27.11 1.17
CA LEU A 215 -0.01 -25.92 1.79
C LEU A 215 -1.50 -26.11 2.14
N GLN A 216 -2.28 -26.79 1.30
CA GLN A 216 -3.68 -27.14 1.59
C GLN A 216 -3.79 -28.08 2.81
N GLU A 217 -2.94 -29.11 2.88
CA GLU A 217 -2.89 -30.05 4.02
C GLU A 217 -2.56 -29.30 5.32
N THR A 218 -1.54 -28.45 5.30
CA THR A 218 -1.11 -27.65 6.46
C THR A 218 -2.22 -26.69 6.93
N LEU A 219 -2.96 -26.09 5.98
CA LEU A 219 -4.12 -25.25 6.32
C LEU A 219 -5.26 -26.07 6.94
N HIS A 220 -5.50 -27.29 6.45
CA HIS A 220 -6.52 -28.18 7.00
C HIS A 220 -6.17 -28.65 8.43
N GLU A 221 -4.89 -28.90 8.71
CA GLU A 221 -4.39 -29.19 10.06
C GLU A 221 -4.62 -28.01 11.02
N LEU A 222 -4.42 -26.78 10.55
CA LEU A 222 -4.71 -25.57 11.33
C LEU A 222 -6.21 -25.45 11.65
N GLU A 223 -7.09 -25.66 10.67
CA GLU A 223 -8.54 -25.68 10.89
C GLU A 223 -8.93 -26.75 11.92
N THR A 224 -8.40 -27.96 11.77
CA THR A 224 -8.65 -29.08 12.69
C THR A 224 -8.18 -28.74 14.11
N SER A 225 -7.04 -28.07 14.24
CA SER A 225 -6.50 -27.62 15.52
C SER A 225 -7.40 -26.55 16.19
N GLU A 226 -7.93 -25.60 15.41
CA GLU A 226 -8.90 -24.62 15.92
C GLU A 226 -10.18 -25.32 16.40
N LEU A 227 -10.72 -26.24 15.60
CA LEU A 227 -11.93 -27.01 15.94
C LEU A 227 -11.74 -27.84 17.21
N ALA A 228 -10.61 -28.54 17.32
CA ALA A 228 -10.25 -29.33 18.49
C ALA A 228 -10.13 -28.43 19.74
N LYS A 229 -9.40 -27.30 19.64
CA LYS A 229 -9.24 -26.37 20.78
C LYS A 229 -10.57 -25.78 21.25
N LYS A 230 -11.53 -25.58 20.35
CA LYS A 230 -12.86 -25.04 20.65
C LYS A 230 -13.92 -26.12 20.89
N ASN A 231 -13.53 -27.40 20.86
CA ASN A 231 -14.41 -28.56 21.00
C ASN A 231 -15.64 -28.50 20.06
N LYS A 232 -15.40 -28.28 18.75
CA LYS A 232 -16.44 -28.20 17.71
C LYS A 232 -16.18 -29.23 16.62
N GLY A 233 -17.23 -29.83 16.08
CA GLY A 233 -17.14 -30.77 14.95
C GLY A 233 -17.14 -30.12 13.56
N ASN A 234 -17.41 -28.82 13.45
CA ASN A 234 -17.51 -28.10 12.18
C ASN A 234 -17.26 -26.60 12.36
N VAL A 235 -16.62 -25.95 11.39
CA VAL A 235 -16.37 -24.48 11.38
C VAL A 235 -17.64 -23.66 11.55
N LYS A 236 -18.79 -24.11 11.04
CA LYS A 236 -20.08 -23.43 11.21
C LYS A 236 -20.58 -23.40 12.66
N LEU A 237 -20.01 -24.24 13.54
CA LEU A 237 -20.37 -24.33 14.96
C LEU A 237 -19.42 -23.54 15.87
N LEU A 238 -18.44 -22.83 15.29
CA LEU A 238 -17.56 -21.94 16.05
C LEU A 238 -18.39 -20.79 16.64
N ALA A 239 -18.14 -20.48 17.92
CA ALA A 239 -18.86 -19.41 18.62
C ALA A 239 -18.55 -18.03 18.05
N ASN A 240 -17.38 -17.85 17.42
CA ASN A 240 -17.03 -16.64 16.68
C ASN A 240 -17.44 -16.83 15.20
N PRO A 241 -18.49 -16.14 14.71
CA PRO A 241 -18.92 -16.25 13.32
C PRO A 241 -17.86 -15.75 12.33
N ALA A 242 -17.09 -14.72 12.68
CA ALA A 242 -16.02 -14.19 11.82
C ALA A 242 -14.96 -15.26 11.54
N ARG A 243 -14.61 -16.06 12.55
CA ARG A 243 -13.69 -17.20 12.39
C ARG A 243 -14.21 -18.24 11.40
N ALA A 244 -15.51 -18.53 11.46
CA ALA A 244 -16.15 -19.47 10.52
C ALA A 244 -16.14 -18.91 9.08
N THR A 245 -16.43 -17.63 8.91
CA THR A 245 -16.36 -16.90 7.63
C THR A 245 -14.95 -16.92 7.06
N GLN A 246 -13.93 -16.67 7.88
CA GLN A 246 -12.51 -16.69 7.50
C GLN A 246 -12.06 -18.06 6.97
N PHE A 247 -12.38 -19.16 7.66
CA PHE A 247 -12.05 -20.50 7.14
C PHE A 247 -12.83 -20.86 5.88
N GLN A 248 -14.10 -20.45 5.76
CA GLN A 248 -14.87 -20.65 4.53
C GLN A 248 -14.29 -19.85 3.35
N PHE A 249 -13.82 -18.62 3.60
CA PHE A 249 -13.11 -17.81 2.62
C PHE A 249 -11.83 -18.50 2.14
N LEU A 250 -10.99 -19.00 3.06
CA LEU A 250 -9.76 -19.72 2.70
C LEU A 250 -10.05 -20.98 1.87
N LYS A 251 -11.10 -21.74 2.24
CA LYS A 251 -11.54 -22.90 1.46
C LYS A 251 -12.02 -22.53 0.06
N ALA A 252 -12.79 -21.45 -0.06
CA ALA A 252 -13.28 -20.98 -1.35
C ALA A 252 -12.13 -20.55 -2.27
N ILE A 253 -11.16 -19.79 -1.76
CA ILE A 253 -9.94 -19.43 -2.49
C ILE A 253 -9.14 -20.66 -2.88
N SER A 254 -8.86 -21.55 -1.91
CA SER A 254 -8.08 -22.76 -2.14
C SER A 254 -8.68 -23.63 -3.24
N LYS A 255 -9.99 -23.87 -3.19
CA LYS A 255 -10.71 -24.62 -4.22
C LYS A 255 -10.67 -23.91 -5.58
N ALA A 256 -10.95 -22.61 -5.63
CA ALA A 256 -10.91 -21.88 -6.89
C ALA A 256 -9.51 -21.85 -7.51
N ALA A 257 -8.46 -21.71 -6.69
CA ALA A 257 -7.08 -21.77 -7.16
C ALA A 257 -6.73 -23.18 -7.67
N GLN A 258 -7.18 -24.24 -6.99
CA GLN A 258 -7.01 -25.62 -7.44
C GLN A 258 -7.61 -25.84 -8.84
N ASP A 259 -8.84 -25.37 -9.03
CA ASP A 259 -9.64 -25.51 -10.26
C ASP A 259 -9.18 -24.54 -11.39
N SER A 260 -8.22 -23.66 -11.11
CA SER A 260 -7.69 -22.70 -12.07
C SER A 260 -6.59 -23.29 -12.97
N GLY A 261 -6.36 -22.62 -14.10
CA GLY A 261 -5.26 -22.92 -15.03
C GLY A 261 -3.90 -22.33 -14.63
N LEU A 262 -3.75 -21.86 -13.39
CA LEU A 262 -2.52 -21.27 -12.88
C LEU A 262 -1.38 -22.30 -12.74
N SER A 263 -0.13 -21.82 -12.75
CA SER A 263 1.01 -22.64 -12.32
C SER A 263 0.94 -22.93 -10.81
N ASP A 264 1.69 -23.91 -10.33
CA ASP A 264 1.70 -24.24 -8.90
C ASP A 264 2.18 -23.06 -8.06
N GLU A 265 3.17 -22.30 -8.56
CA GLU A 265 3.69 -21.11 -7.89
C GLU A 265 2.63 -20.01 -7.75
N ASP A 266 1.84 -19.76 -8.80
CA ASP A 266 0.78 -18.75 -8.76
C ASP A 266 -0.39 -19.23 -7.87
N LYS A 267 -0.69 -20.53 -7.82
CA LYS A 267 -1.67 -21.10 -6.88
C LYS A 267 -1.23 -20.91 -5.43
N LEU A 268 0.05 -21.20 -5.15
CA LEU A 268 0.67 -20.95 -3.85
C LEU A 268 0.55 -19.47 -3.48
N ALA A 269 0.96 -18.55 -4.35
CA ALA A 269 0.90 -17.12 -4.09
C ALA A 269 -0.52 -16.61 -3.77
N VAL A 270 -1.53 -17.09 -4.51
CA VAL A 270 -2.93 -16.73 -4.27
C VAL A 270 -3.40 -17.22 -2.89
N LEU A 271 -3.08 -18.46 -2.50
CA LEU A 271 -3.49 -19.00 -1.20
C LEU A 271 -2.74 -18.38 -0.03
N VAL A 272 -1.43 -18.15 -0.17
CA VAL A 272 -0.59 -17.43 0.80
C VAL A 272 -1.11 -15.99 0.99
N GLY A 273 -1.47 -15.31 -0.10
CA GLY A 273 -2.11 -13.99 -0.01
C GLY A 273 -3.43 -14.02 0.75
N ALA A 274 -4.27 -15.04 0.53
CA ALA A 274 -5.53 -15.21 1.27
C ALA A 274 -5.30 -15.49 2.76
N MET A 275 -4.26 -16.26 3.10
CA MET A 275 -3.84 -16.49 4.48
C MET A 275 -3.38 -15.19 5.15
N TYR A 276 -2.63 -14.33 4.45
CA TYR A 276 -2.26 -13.01 4.96
C TYR A 276 -3.50 -12.13 5.23
N ILE A 277 -4.50 -12.14 4.36
CA ILE A 277 -5.76 -11.41 4.57
C ILE A 277 -6.42 -11.86 5.87
N VAL A 278 -6.66 -13.17 6.04
CA VAL A 278 -7.27 -13.69 7.27
C VAL A 278 -6.42 -13.37 8.48
N ARG A 279 -5.10 -13.52 8.41
CA ARG A 279 -4.20 -13.13 9.49
C ARG A 279 -4.35 -11.65 9.86
N GLY A 280 -4.46 -10.77 8.86
CA GLY A 280 -4.67 -9.34 9.03
C GLY A 280 -6.01 -8.99 9.68
N GLU A 281 -7.11 -9.62 9.27
CA GLU A 281 -8.43 -9.45 9.90
C GLU A 281 -8.37 -9.77 11.39
N ILE A 282 -7.70 -10.86 11.75
CA ILE A 282 -7.53 -11.24 13.16
C ILE A 282 -6.66 -10.23 13.89
N ALA A 283 -5.58 -9.75 13.28
CA ALA A 283 -4.74 -8.75 13.91
C ALA A 283 -5.56 -7.48 14.28
N GLU A 284 -6.49 -7.06 13.41
CA GLU A 284 -7.40 -5.95 13.70
C GLU A 284 -8.38 -6.25 14.85
N GLU A 285 -8.89 -7.49 14.95
CA GLU A 285 -9.71 -7.93 16.12
C GLU A 285 -8.98 -7.71 17.45
N TYR A 286 -7.64 -7.84 17.44
CA TYR A 286 -6.76 -7.64 18.60
C TYR A 286 -6.09 -6.25 18.63
N LYS A 287 -6.60 -5.29 17.88
CA LYS A 287 -6.10 -3.89 17.83
C LYS A 287 -4.63 -3.79 17.43
N LYS A 288 -4.15 -4.70 16.59
CA LYS A 288 -2.83 -4.66 15.96
C LYS A 288 -2.99 -4.24 14.50
N ILE A 289 -1.89 -3.77 13.90
CA ILE A 289 -1.86 -3.49 12.46
C ILE A 289 -2.01 -4.80 11.66
N PRO A 290 -2.61 -4.80 10.46
CA PRO A 290 -2.82 -6.02 9.68
C PRO A 290 -1.54 -6.83 9.40
N LEU A 291 -0.42 -6.16 9.12
CA LEU A 291 0.90 -6.77 8.91
C LEU A 291 1.73 -6.92 10.19
N TYR A 292 1.09 -7.03 11.36
CA TYR A 292 1.78 -7.24 12.63
C TYR A 292 2.64 -8.50 12.56
N LYS A 293 3.96 -8.42 12.78
CA LYS A 293 4.87 -9.56 12.55
C LYS A 293 4.82 -10.67 13.61
N LYS A 294 4.51 -10.34 14.86
CA LYS A 294 4.54 -11.32 15.97
C LYS A 294 3.27 -12.17 16.01
N ALA A 295 3.38 -13.36 16.60
CA ALA A 295 2.22 -14.20 16.87
C ALA A 295 1.33 -13.55 17.94
N ILE A 296 0.01 -13.71 17.78
CA ILE A 296 -0.96 -13.39 18.82
C ILE A 296 -1.26 -14.69 19.57
N GLU A 297 -0.60 -14.87 20.72
CA GLU A 297 -0.60 -16.13 21.47
C GLU A 297 -2.01 -16.62 21.86
N SER A 298 -2.94 -15.70 22.10
CA SER A 298 -4.33 -16.02 22.44
C SER A 298 -5.17 -16.53 21.26
N SER A 299 -4.69 -16.43 20.03
CA SER A 299 -5.42 -16.84 18.82
C SER A 299 -4.71 -17.99 18.11
N VAL A 300 -5.27 -19.21 18.19
CA VAL A 300 -4.75 -20.41 17.52
C VAL A 300 -4.61 -20.17 16.02
N THR A 301 -5.65 -19.64 15.36
CA THR A 301 -5.60 -19.38 13.91
C THR A 301 -4.51 -18.37 13.55
N HIS A 302 -4.46 -17.18 14.18
CA HIS A 302 -3.40 -16.21 13.89
C HIS A 302 -2.00 -16.78 14.14
N LYS A 303 -1.76 -17.46 15.27
CA LYS A 303 -0.46 -18.09 15.57
C LYS A 303 -0.09 -19.14 14.53
N GLY A 304 -1.04 -19.99 14.16
CA GLY A 304 -0.84 -21.00 13.12
C GLY A 304 -0.52 -20.39 11.75
N LEU A 305 -1.27 -19.36 11.32
CA LEU A 305 -0.98 -18.63 10.08
C LEU A 305 0.38 -17.93 10.15
N THR A 306 0.75 -17.34 11.28
CA THR A 306 2.09 -16.76 11.47
C THR A 306 3.20 -17.78 11.21
N ASN A 307 3.03 -19.02 11.68
CA ASN A 307 4.00 -20.10 11.50
C ASN A 307 4.02 -20.64 10.07
N ILE A 308 2.86 -20.88 9.46
CA ILE A 308 2.75 -21.34 8.07
C ILE A 308 3.44 -20.35 7.13
N LEU A 309 3.16 -19.06 7.32
CA LEU A 309 3.64 -17.98 6.46
C LEU A 309 5.07 -17.53 6.77
N LYS A 310 5.68 -18.03 7.85
CA LYS A 310 6.96 -17.53 8.41
C LYS A 310 7.03 -16.00 8.48
N SER A 311 5.89 -15.38 8.79
CA SER A 311 5.67 -13.93 8.69
C SER A 311 6.54 -13.06 9.61
N THR A 312 7.22 -13.68 10.58
CA THR A 312 8.20 -13.02 11.45
C THR A 312 9.42 -12.57 10.65
N ASP A 313 9.90 -13.44 9.77
CA ASP A 313 11.16 -13.29 9.04
C ASP A 313 10.94 -12.77 7.62
N GLU A 314 9.73 -12.94 7.09
CA GLU A 314 9.35 -12.49 5.75
C GLU A 314 9.51 -10.98 5.56
N CYS A 315 10.00 -10.56 4.40
CA CYS A 315 10.12 -9.15 4.05
C CYS A 315 8.77 -8.56 3.62
N TYR A 316 8.59 -7.24 3.79
CA TYR A 316 7.30 -6.61 3.49
C TYR A 316 6.99 -6.62 1.99
N GLU A 317 8.02 -6.56 1.15
CA GLU A 317 7.91 -6.64 -0.30
C GLU A 317 7.31 -7.97 -0.77
N ASP A 318 7.73 -9.08 -0.18
CA ASP A 318 7.23 -10.42 -0.50
C ASP A 318 5.77 -10.58 -0.07
N MET A 319 5.41 -10.06 1.12
CA MET A 319 4.02 -9.96 1.56
C MET A 319 3.17 -9.18 0.54
N GLY A 320 3.70 -8.06 0.02
CA GLY A 320 3.06 -7.24 -1.01
C GLY A 320 2.81 -8.00 -2.31
N VAL A 321 3.73 -8.87 -2.73
CA VAL A 321 3.58 -9.73 -3.92
C VAL A 321 2.42 -10.70 -3.74
N PHE A 322 2.34 -11.39 -2.60
CA PHE A 322 1.24 -12.33 -2.31
C PHE A 322 -0.12 -11.63 -2.23
N LEU A 323 -0.18 -10.47 -1.57
CA LEU A 323 -1.38 -9.65 -1.47
C LEU A 323 -1.86 -9.18 -2.85
N LYS A 324 -0.95 -8.80 -3.74
CA LYS A 324 -1.28 -8.42 -5.11
C LYS A 324 -1.82 -9.60 -5.91
N ALA A 325 -1.23 -10.79 -5.77
CA ALA A 325 -1.68 -12.00 -6.45
C ALA A 325 -3.14 -12.34 -6.07
N VAL A 326 -3.44 -12.41 -4.78
CA VAL A 326 -4.81 -12.69 -4.31
C VAL A 326 -5.79 -11.56 -4.65
N ASN A 327 -5.36 -10.29 -4.64
CA ASN A 327 -6.20 -9.15 -5.04
C ASN A 327 -6.66 -9.29 -6.49
N GLN A 328 -5.74 -9.61 -7.40
CA GLN A 328 -6.06 -9.79 -8.82
C GLN A 328 -7.02 -10.96 -9.03
N PHE A 329 -6.76 -12.08 -8.33
CA PHE A 329 -7.58 -13.28 -8.41
C PHE A 329 -9.02 -13.04 -7.91
N ILE A 330 -9.16 -12.42 -6.73
CA ILE A 330 -10.47 -12.05 -6.16
C ILE A 330 -11.21 -11.09 -7.09
N ARG A 331 -10.54 -10.02 -7.56
CA ARG A 331 -11.17 -9.02 -8.43
C ARG A 331 -11.64 -9.63 -9.74
N PHE A 332 -10.86 -10.52 -10.36
CA PHE A 332 -11.28 -11.21 -11.58
C PHE A 332 -12.60 -11.97 -11.37
N GLN A 333 -12.70 -12.73 -10.27
CA GLN A 333 -13.88 -13.54 -9.98
C GLN A 333 -15.11 -12.74 -9.52
N THR A 334 -14.89 -11.57 -8.91
CA THR A 334 -15.96 -10.82 -8.21
C THR A 334 -16.37 -9.52 -8.90
N ILE A 335 -15.47 -8.88 -9.66
CA ILE A 335 -15.72 -7.61 -10.33
C ILE A 335 -15.95 -7.79 -11.83
N GLU A 336 -17.11 -7.36 -12.30
CA GLU A 336 -17.44 -7.18 -13.70
C GLU A 336 -16.76 -5.91 -14.21
N ASN A 337 -15.78 -6.09 -15.11
CA ASN A 337 -15.15 -4.97 -15.78
C ASN A 337 -16.12 -4.34 -16.78
N ALA A 338 -16.01 -3.03 -16.91
CA ALA A 338 -16.67 -2.23 -17.92
C ALA A 338 -16.40 -2.78 -19.34
N ASN A 339 -17.31 -3.58 -19.90
CA ASN A 339 -17.23 -3.93 -21.31
C ASN A 339 -18.00 -2.90 -22.13
N ILE A 340 -17.25 -2.09 -22.87
CA ILE A 340 -17.61 -1.39 -24.13
C ILE A 340 -18.70 -0.28 -24.04
N ASP A 341 -19.62 -0.31 -23.07
CA ASP A 341 -20.77 0.62 -22.99
C ASP A 341 -20.64 1.70 -21.89
N ASN A 342 -19.42 2.16 -21.55
CA ASN A 342 -19.20 3.18 -20.50
C ASN A 342 -19.80 2.84 -19.12
N LYS A 343 -20.05 1.56 -18.82
CA LYS A 343 -20.52 1.14 -17.51
C LYS A 343 -19.37 1.15 -16.52
N VAL A 344 -19.56 1.75 -15.35
CA VAL A 344 -18.60 1.67 -14.23
C VAL A 344 -18.39 0.20 -13.86
N PRO A 345 -17.17 -0.25 -13.49
CA PRO A 345 -17.00 -1.59 -12.94
C PRO A 345 -17.97 -1.87 -11.79
N THR A 346 -18.51 -3.08 -11.71
CA THR A 346 -19.50 -3.45 -10.69
C THR A 346 -19.14 -4.76 -10.02
N VAL A 347 -19.48 -4.93 -8.74
CA VAL A 347 -19.48 -6.22 -8.07
C VAL A 347 -20.59 -7.08 -8.69
N ARG A 348 -20.26 -8.31 -9.09
CA ARG A 348 -21.24 -9.29 -9.56
C ARG A 348 -22.22 -9.62 -8.44
N ALA A 349 -23.51 -9.66 -8.72
CA ALA A 349 -24.52 -10.02 -7.72
C ALA A 349 -24.34 -11.46 -7.17
N LYS A 350 -23.79 -12.36 -8.00
CA LYS A 350 -23.40 -13.72 -7.61
C LYS A 350 -21.93 -13.96 -7.96
N HIS A 351 -21.14 -14.36 -6.96
CA HIS A 351 -19.72 -14.68 -7.07
C HIS A 351 -19.35 -15.82 -6.11
N MET A 352 -18.10 -16.28 -6.15
CA MET A 352 -17.61 -17.42 -5.37
C MET A 352 -17.72 -17.30 -3.83
N PHE A 353 -18.06 -16.13 -3.30
CA PHE A 353 -18.22 -15.90 -1.86
C PHE A 353 -19.66 -15.57 -1.46
N SER A 354 -20.61 -15.51 -2.41
CA SER A 354 -22.00 -15.12 -2.12
C SER A 354 -22.71 -16.07 -1.16
N ASP A 355 -22.29 -17.33 -1.10
CA ASP A 355 -22.87 -18.35 -0.21
C ASP A 355 -22.17 -18.42 1.17
N ILE A 356 -21.16 -17.57 1.41
CA ILE A 356 -20.46 -17.51 2.70
C ILE A 356 -21.21 -16.52 3.61
N ALA A 357 -21.85 -17.04 4.64
CA ALA A 357 -22.59 -16.22 5.60
C ALA A 357 -21.66 -15.19 6.28
N GLY A 358 -22.10 -13.93 6.31
CA GLY A 358 -21.36 -12.83 6.94
C GLY A 358 -20.13 -12.34 6.18
N PHE A 359 -19.85 -12.85 4.97
CA PHE A 359 -18.71 -12.39 4.18
C PHE A 359 -18.95 -10.99 3.59
N ASP A 360 -18.02 -10.07 3.82
CA ASP A 360 -18.04 -8.72 3.26
C ASP A 360 -16.89 -8.53 2.27
N LEU A 361 -17.19 -8.70 0.98
CA LEU A 361 -16.23 -8.49 -0.10
C LEU A 361 -15.63 -7.08 -0.12
N THR A 362 -16.44 -6.05 0.18
CA THR A 362 -15.98 -4.65 0.15
C THR A 362 -14.98 -4.41 1.28
N ALA A 363 -15.25 -4.95 2.48
CA ALA A 363 -14.32 -4.90 3.61
C ALA A 363 -13.02 -5.63 3.30
N THR A 364 -13.10 -6.88 2.79
CA THR A 364 -11.91 -7.67 2.41
C THR A 364 -11.06 -6.96 1.34
N LEU A 365 -11.68 -6.45 0.27
CA LEU A 365 -10.96 -5.72 -0.78
C LEU A 365 -10.31 -4.43 -0.26
N SER A 366 -10.96 -3.73 0.68
CA SER A 366 -10.41 -2.53 1.34
C SER A 366 -9.22 -2.89 2.25
N LEU A 367 -9.33 -3.97 3.03
CA LEU A 367 -8.23 -4.46 3.86
C LEU A 367 -7.01 -4.83 3.01
N ILE A 368 -7.21 -5.46 1.85
CA ILE A 368 -6.11 -5.73 0.91
C ILE A 368 -5.40 -4.43 0.48
N GLN A 369 -6.14 -3.33 0.22
CA GLN A 369 -5.50 -2.07 -0.15
C GLN A 369 -4.67 -1.49 1.00
N LYS A 370 -5.21 -1.54 2.22
CA LYS A 370 -4.49 -1.15 3.44
C LYS A 370 -3.22 -1.97 3.64
N MET A 371 -3.30 -3.29 3.50
CA MET A 371 -2.12 -4.17 3.62
C MET A 371 -1.09 -3.93 2.51
N LEU A 372 -1.53 -3.64 1.28
CA LEU A 372 -0.63 -3.26 0.19
C LEU A 372 0.06 -1.91 0.47
N HIS A 373 -0.67 -0.94 1.03
CA HIS A 373 -0.08 0.30 1.54
C HIS A 373 0.97 0.03 2.62
N ASP A 374 0.57 -0.69 3.68
CA ASP A 374 1.43 -1.01 4.82
C ASP A 374 2.71 -1.72 4.36
N SER A 375 2.62 -2.62 3.37
CA SER A 375 3.80 -3.30 2.82
C SER A 375 4.82 -2.33 2.22
N LYS A 376 4.36 -1.33 1.45
CA LYS A 376 5.24 -0.32 0.84
C LYS A 376 5.80 0.67 1.86
N GLU A 377 4.97 1.10 2.81
CA GLU A 377 5.39 2.02 3.87
C GLU A 377 6.44 1.38 4.79
N LEU A 378 6.20 0.15 5.23
CA LEU A 378 7.10 -0.57 6.13
C LEU A 378 8.41 -0.97 5.42
N ALA A 379 8.35 -1.32 4.13
CA ALA A 379 9.55 -1.53 3.31
C ALA A 379 10.41 -0.25 3.23
N LEU A 380 9.80 0.89 2.88
CA LEU A 380 10.49 2.17 2.83
C LEU A 380 11.10 2.55 4.19
N ASN A 381 10.36 2.38 5.29
CA ASN A 381 10.86 2.64 6.64
C ASN A 381 12.05 1.74 6.99
N THR A 382 12.04 0.48 6.55
CA THR A 382 13.18 -0.45 6.73
C THR A 382 14.42 0.09 6.00
N CYS A 383 14.28 0.54 4.74
CA CYS A 383 15.39 1.14 4.01
C CYS A 383 15.94 2.40 4.72
N LEU A 384 15.06 3.23 5.30
CA LEU A 384 15.47 4.44 6.02
C LEU A 384 16.24 4.12 7.30
N ASP A 385 15.79 3.13 8.05
CA ASP A 385 16.46 2.69 9.26
C ASP A 385 17.85 2.13 8.95
N ASP A 386 18.01 1.43 7.82
CA ASP A 386 19.32 0.95 7.38
C ASP A 386 20.26 2.08 6.95
N VAL A 387 19.75 3.12 6.28
CA VAL A 387 20.53 4.32 5.97
C VAL A 387 20.99 5.02 7.25
N LYS A 388 20.09 5.19 8.24
CA LYS A 388 20.43 5.79 9.54
C LYS A 388 21.52 5.00 10.26
N LYS A 389 21.38 3.67 10.35
CA LYS A 389 22.40 2.79 10.96
C LYS A 389 23.76 2.91 10.26
N LYS A 390 23.79 2.95 8.92
CA LYS A 390 25.02 3.13 8.14
C LYS A 390 25.67 4.51 8.39
N GLN A 391 24.87 5.56 8.53
CA GLN A 391 25.36 6.90 8.87
C GLN A 391 25.89 6.99 10.30
N GLU A 392 25.19 6.42 11.28
CA GLU A 392 25.65 6.36 12.67
C GLU A 392 26.95 5.56 12.82
N ALA A 393 27.09 4.46 12.07
CA ALA A 393 28.30 3.63 12.07
C ALA A 393 29.51 4.31 11.42
N SER A 394 29.30 5.30 10.55
CA SER A 394 30.36 6.03 9.85
C SER A 394 30.79 7.34 10.55
N GLN A 395 30.11 7.74 11.63
CA GLN A 395 30.52 8.91 12.42
C GLN A 395 31.64 8.56 13.43
N PRO A 396 32.70 9.40 13.53
CA PRO A 396 33.76 9.19 14.52
C PRO A 396 33.22 9.36 15.95
N LYS A 397 33.65 8.49 16.88
CA LYS A 397 33.13 8.36 18.26
C LYS A 397 33.20 9.64 19.13
N SER A 398 33.84 10.72 18.68
CA SER A 398 33.98 11.98 19.42
C SER A 398 32.98 13.09 19.03
N SER A 399 32.14 12.90 18.01
CA SER A 399 31.14 13.91 17.63
C SER A 399 29.71 13.38 17.77
N ARG A 400 29.30 13.06 19.01
CA ARG A 400 27.87 12.94 19.34
C ARG A 400 27.27 14.35 19.44
N PHE A 401 27.14 15.04 18.31
CA PHE A 401 26.32 16.24 18.18
C PHE A 401 25.48 16.15 16.90
N SER A 402 24.23 15.68 17.11
CA SER A 402 22.98 16.08 16.45
C SER A 402 23.06 16.57 15.00
N LEU A 403 22.90 15.66 14.04
CA LEU A 403 22.50 16.01 12.66
C LEU A 403 21.13 15.47 12.23
N PHE A 404 20.35 14.87 13.13
CA PHE A 404 18.92 14.63 12.91
C PHE A 404 18.14 14.88 14.19
N SER A 405 17.80 16.15 14.45
CA SER A 405 16.76 16.47 15.42
C SER A 405 15.38 16.21 14.79
N ASN A 406 14.66 15.25 15.40
CA ASN A 406 13.21 15.01 15.27
C ASN A 406 12.70 14.30 14.01
N PHE A 407 13.00 13.01 13.87
CA PHE A 407 12.07 12.06 13.26
C PHE A 407 10.92 11.76 14.24
N SER A 408 10.12 12.76 14.59
CA SER A 408 8.82 12.55 15.25
C SER A 408 7.72 12.73 14.20
N LEU A 409 7.51 11.70 13.39
CA LEU A 409 6.24 11.54 12.68
C LEU A 409 5.18 11.30 13.76
N GLY A 410 4.45 12.36 14.11
CA GLY A 410 3.28 12.30 14.97
C GLY A 410 2.15 11.55 14.27
N TYR A 411 2.19 10.21 14.34
CA TYR A 411 1.06 9.34 14.05
C TYR A 411 1.06 8.17 15.07
N GLY A 412 0.19 8.29 16.07
CA GLY A 412 -0.49 7.15 16.70
C GLY A 412 0.32 6.05 17.40
N LYS A 413 1.31 6.38 18.25
CA LYS A 413 1.66 5.49 19.37
C LYS A 413 0.56 5.58 20.42
N SER A 414 -0.44 4.71 20.38
CA SER A 414 -1.23 4.41 21.59
C SER A 414 -0.25 3.84 22.62
N LYS A 415 -0.13 4.53 23.76
CA LYS A 415 0.63 4.06 24.94
C LYS A 415 0.26 2.61 25.23
N GLU A 416 1.23 1.72 25.09
CA GLU A 416 1.33 0.54 25.96
C GLU A 416 1.55 1.08 27.38
N SER A 417 0.55 0.92 28.23
CA SER A 417 0.73 1.04 29.67
C SER A 417 1.35 -0.25 30.16
N ASP A 418 2.65 -0.19 30.46
CA ASP A 418 3.35 -1.16 31.29
C ASP A 418 2.62 -1.25 32.64
N LEU A 419 1.88 -2.34 32.85
CA LEU A 419 1.67 -2.89 34.18
C LEU A 419 2.77 -3.94 34.33
N SER A 420 3.88 -3.53 34.94
CA SER A 420 4.89 -4.45 35.42
C SER A 420 4.29 -5.30 36.54
N GLU A 421 4.15 -6.60 36.25
CA GLU A 421 4.19 -7.65 37.26
C GLU A 421 5.58 -7.58 37.92
N GLU A 422 5.65 -7.12 39.17
CA GLU A 422 6.75 -7.46 40.07
C GLU A 422 6.34 -8.76 40.77
N GLU A 423 7.04 -9.84 40.40
CA GLU A 423 7.00 -11.14 41.06
C GLU A 423 7.59 -11.05 42.47
N GLU A 424 6.99 -11.84 43.35
CA GLU A 424 7.42 -12.19 44.70
C GLU A 424 8.83 -12.80 44.71
N GLU A 425 9.62 -12.51 45.75
CA GLU A 425 10.25 -13.54 46.60
C GLU A 425 11.00 -12.91 47.80
N GLU A 426 10.69 -13.46 48.99
CA GLU A 426 11.50 -13.54 50.22
C GLU A 426 11.83 -12.20 50.95
N ASP A 427 11.65 -12.02 52.27
CA ASP A 427 11.99 -12.96 53.34
C ASP A 427 11.35 -12.58 54.69
N GLU A 428 11.26 -13.56 55.58
CA GLU A 428 10.79 -13.49 56.98
C GLU A 428 11.49 -12.39 57.82
N GLN A 429 10.74 -11.68 58.68
CA GLN A 429 11.00 -11.60 60.14
C GLN A 429 10.23 -10.48 60.85
N LYS A 430 9.67 -10.88 62.01
CA LYS A 430 9.21 -10.10 63.18
C LYS A 430 7.78 -9.57 63.19
N ALA A 431 6.90 -10.49 63.61
CA ALA A 431 5.96 -10.19 64.67
C ALA A 431 6.68 -9.69 65.96
N GLU A 432 5.91 -8.94 66.75
CA GLU A 432 6.11 -8.53 68.13
C GLU A 432 6.83 -7.20 68.44
N MET A 433 5.99 -6.24 68.86
CA MET A 433 5.92 -5.71 70.23
C MET A 433 6.20 -4.21 70.42
N LYS A 434 5.20 -3.58 71.09
CA LYS A 434 5.23 -2.38 71.96
C LYS A 434 5.30 -1.04 71.23
N HIS A 435 4.46 -0.05 71.53
CA HIS A 435 3.76 0.29 72.77
C HIS A 435 2.45 1.04 72.48
#